data_AF-A0A2M8NBT0-F1
#
_entry.id   AF-A0A2M8NBT0-F1
#
_cell.length_a   1.000
_cell.length_b   1.000
_cell.length_c   1.000
_cell.angle_alpha   90.00
_cell.angle_beta   90.00
_cell.angle_gamma   90.00
#
_symmetry.space_group_name_H-M   'P 1'
#
loop_
_entity.id
_entity.type
_entity.pdbx_description
1 polymer ?
#
loop_
_entity_poly.entity_id
_entity_poly.type
_entity_poly.pdbx_seq_one_letter_code
_entity_poly.pdbx_strand_id
1 'polypeptide(L)'
;MDEERKSTRERILDAALNIFSNKGYHDTRIDEIVEESHTSKGSIYFHFPNKEKLFIALVDQFADLIERRTTEAIAQEAQGIARVKAALESVLNTFGKYRRPAKILLVQAVGLGSIFEKKRLEVNQRFADLIKTYLDEAIMVGDIPPVDTEVVSHAWMGAIYNIVIQWVYTGEPKPDRILEAMVPLLLKSVDYVE
;
A
#
# COMPACT_ATOMS: atom_id res chain seq x y z
N MET A 1 8.52 8.58 31.88
CA MET A 1 8.02 8.64 30.49
C MET A 1 7.31 7.33 30.26
N ASP A 2 5.98 7.32 30.31
CA ASP A 2 5.21 6.11 30.04
C ASP A 2 5.45 5.69 28.60
N GLU A 3 6.14 4.56 28.41
CA GLU A 3 5.99 3.78 27.18
C GLU A 3 4.51 3.41 27.06
N GLU A 4 3.82 4.01 26.09
CA GLU A 4 2.44 3.70 25.77
C GLU A 4 2.33 2.17 25.55
N ARG A 5 1.71 1.46 26.51
CA ARG A 5 1.55 0.01 26.42
C ARG A 5 0.70 -0.30 25.19
N LYS A 6 1.31 -0.94 24.19
CA LYS A 6 0.60 -1.45 23.01
C LYS A 6 -0.64 -2.23 23.44
N SER A 7 -1.76 -1.95 22.78
CA SER A 7 -2.99 -2.70 22.96
C SER A 7 -2.78 -4.18 22.60
N THR A 8 -3.62 -5.05 23.16
CA THR A 8 -3.57 -6.48 22.82
C THR A 8 -3.73 -6.71 21.32
N ARG A 9 -4.59 -5.92 20.66
CA ARG A 9 -4.78 -5.98 19.21
C ARG A 9 -3.50 -5.66 18.44
N GLU A 10 -2.76 -4.62 18.82
CA GLU A 10 -1.49 -4.25 18.18
C GLU A 10 -0.42 -5.32 18.38
N ARG A 11 -0.31 -5.88 19.59
CA ARG A 11 0.63 -6.97 19.87
C ARG A 11 0.35 -8.20 19.00
N ILE A 12 -0.93 -8.52 18.77
CA ILE A 12 -1.34 -9.61 17.87
C ILE A 12 -0.95 -9.29 16.42
N LEU A 13 -1.21 -8.07 15.94
CA LEU A 13 -0.85 -7.66 14.58
C LEU A 13 0.67 -7.67 14.37
N ASP A 14 1.45 -7.16 15.31
CA ASP A 14 2.92 -7.16 15.24
C ASP A 14 3.49 -8.59 15.17
N ALA A 15 2.99 -9.49 16.03
CA ALA A 15 3.36 -10.89 16.03
C ALA A 15 2.98 -11.59 14.72
N ALA A 16 1.75 -11.36 14.25
CA ALA A 16 1.25 -11.92 13.01
C ALA A 16 2.07 -11.43 11.81
N LEU A 17 2.39 -10.13 11.76
CA LEU A 17 3.26 -9.54 10.74
C LEU A 17 4.64 -10.21 10.74
N ASN A 18 5.24 -10.40 11.91
CA ASN A 18 6.53 -11.08 12.04
C ASN A 18 6.45 -12.50 11.46
N ILE A 19 5.48 -13.31 11.91
CA ILE A 19 5.39 -14.71 11.52
C ILE A 19 4.99 -14.88 10.05
N PHE A 20 3.96 -14.17 9.57
CA PHE A 20 3.54 -14.24 8.17
C PHE A 20 4.66 -13.81 7.22
N SER A 21 5.35 -12.69 7.50
CA SER A 21 6.41 -12.22 6.60
C SER A 21 7.60 -13.19 6.47
N ASN A 22 7.83 -14.02 7.49
CA ASN A 22 8.89 -15.03 7.52
C ASN A 22 8.45 -16.38 6.93
N LYS A 23 7.29 -16.90 7.34
CA LYS A 23 6.83 -18.27 7.00
C LYS A 23 5.82 -18.34 5.86
N GLY A 24 5.15 -17.23 5.54
CA GLY A 24 4.03 -17.22 4.62
C GLY A 24 2.71 -17.58 5.28
N TYR A 25 1.60 -17.31 4.57
CA TYR A 25 0.26 -17.50 5.10
C TYR A 25 -0.04 -18.97 5.44
N HIS A 26 0.26 -19.90 4.53
CA HIS A 26 -0.09 -21.32 4.70
C HIS A 26 0.65 -21.99 5.86
N ASP A 27 1.95 -21.77 5.97
CA ASP A 27 2.81 -22.41 6.97
C ASP A 27 2.72 -21.78 8.37
N THR A 28 1.98 -20.67 8.50
CA THR A 28 1.73 -20.03 9.80
C THR A 28 0.56 -20.66 10.55
N ARG A 29 0.78 -21.05 11.81
CA ARG A 29 -0.26 -21.50 12.75
C ARG A 29 -0.62 -20.41 13.76
N ILE A 30 -1.89 -20.37 14.17
CA ILE A 30 -2.36 -19.41 15.18
C ILE A 30 -1.60 -19.55 16.50
N ASP A 31 -1.24 -20.77 16.91
CA ASP A 31 -0.55 -21.01 18.18
C ASP A 31 0.83 -20.32 18.22
N GLU A 32 1.52 -20.22 17.08
CA GLU A 32 2.79 -19.48 16.98
C GLU A 32 2.58 -17.98 17.19
N ILE A 33 1.47 -17.44 16.68
CA ILE A 33 1.09 -16.03 16.90
C ILE A 33 0.71 -15.81 18.37
N VAL A 34 0.07 -16.77 19.03
CA VAL A 34 -0.22 -16.71 20.47
C VAL A 34 1.07 -16.60 21.28
N GLU A 35 2.05 -17.46 20.98
CA GLU A 35 3.36 -17.47 21.63
C GLU A 35 4.10 -16.14 21.44
N GLU A 36 4.23 -15.69 20.19
CA GLU A 36 4.95 -14.46 19.82
C GLU A 36 4.27 -13.19 20.37
N SER A 37 2.94 -13.13 20.34
CA SER A 37 2.20 -11.98 20.86
C SER A 37 2.09 -11.98 22.38
N HIS A 38 2.50 -13.05 23.07
CA HIS A 38 2.28 -13.30 24.49
C HIS A 38 0.82 -13.03 24.94
N THR A 39 -0.14 -13.53 24.16
CA THR A 39 -1.58 -13.42 24.44
C THR A 39 -2.20 -14.80 24.61
N SER A 40 -3.54 -14.89 24.60
CA SER A 40 -4.26 -16.16 24.56
C SER A 40 -4.92 -16.40 23.20
N LYS A 41 -5.12 -17.66 22.85
CA LYS A 41 -5.88 -18.05 21.65
C LYS A 41 -7.29 -17.43 21.62
N GLY A 42 -7.95 -17.35 22.78
CA GLY A 42 -9.24 -16.66 22.92
C GLY A 42 -9.16 -15.18 22.60
N SER A 43 -8.09 -14.49 23.01
CA SER A 43 -7.89 -13.07 22.67
C SER A 43 -7.63 -12.85 21.19
N ILE A 44 -6.89 -13.73 20.51
CA ILE A 44 -6.73 -13.66 19.05
C ILE A 44 -8.08 -13.80 18.37
N TYR A 45 -8.86 -14.84 18.68
CA TYR A 45 -10.15 -15.07 18.05
C TYR A 45 -11.21 -14.02 18.38
N PHE A 46 -11.09 -13.35 19.53
CA PHE A 46 -11.92 -12.20 19.87
C PHE A 46 -11.69 -11.02 18.92
N HIS A 47 -10.43 -10.70 18.59
CA HIS A 47 -10.10 -9.61 17.67
C HIS A 47 -10.16 -10.00 16.19
N PHE A 48 -9.81 -11.24 15.87
CA PHE A 48 -9.66 -11.75 14.52
C PHE A 48 -10.26 -13.17 14.44
N PRO A 49 -11.51 -13.30 13.95
CA PRO A 49 -12.26 -14.57 14.01
C PRO A 49 -11.55 -15.78 13.38
N ASN A 50 -10.61 -15.54 12.47
CA ASN A 50 -9.78 -16.59 11.87
C ASN A 50 -8.45 -16.01 11.34
N LYS A 51 -7.54 -16.90 10.90
CA LYS A 51 -6.23 -16.55 10.34
C LYS A 51 -6.33 -15.63 9.12
N GLU A 52 -7.35 -15.83 8.28
CA GLU A 52 -7.61 -15.01 7.10
C GLU A 52 -7.92 -13.56 7.48
N LYS A 53 -8.83 -13.33 8.43
CA LYS A 53 -9.19 -11.97 8.90
C LYS A 53 -8.01 -11.26 9.56
N LEU A 54 -7.14 -12.00 10.26
CA LEU A 54 -5.91 -11.45 10.79
C LEU A 54 -4.95 -11.00 9.68
N PHE A 55 -4.79 -11.82 8.63
CA PHE A 55 -3.96 -11.46 7.47
C PHE A 55 -4.53 -10.26 6.71
N ILE A 56 -5.84 -10.27 6.42
CA ILE A 56 -6.52 -9.15 5.74
C ILE A 56 -6.38 -7.86 6.55
N ALA A 57 -6.47 -7.91 7.88
CA ALA A 57 -6.28 -6.74 8.72
C ALA A 57 -4.87 -6.13 8.60
N LEU A 58 -3.83 -6.94 8.36
CA LEU A 58 -2.47 -6.45 8.09
C LEU A 58 -2.36 -5.80 6.71
N VAL A 59 -3.02 -6.37 5.70
CA VAL A 59 -3.12 -5.77 4.36
C VAL A 59 -3.80 -4.41 4.46
N ASP A 60 -4.93 -4.34 5.15
CA ASP A 60 -5.67 -3.08 5.38
C ASP A 60 -4.84 -2.03 6.11
N GLN A 61 -4.23 -2.40 7.23
CA GLN A 61 -3.40 -1.48 8.00
C GLN A 61 -2.27 -0.86 7.16
N PHE A 62 -1.68 -1.64 6.25
CA PHE A 62 -0.62 -1.13 5.39
C PHE A 62 -1.16 -0.31 4.21
N ALA A 63 -2.28 -0.71 3.60
CA ALA A 63 -2.96 0.09 2.58
C ALA A 63 -3.37 1.47 3.14
N ASP A 64 -3.96 1.51 4.34
CA ASP A 64 -4.34 2.73 5.05
C ASP A 64 -3.13 3.62 5.32
N LEU A 65 -1.99 3.03 5.67
CA LEU A 65 -0.75 3.77 5.89
C LEU A 65 -0.24 4.45 4.61
N ILE A 66 -0.27 3.73 3.48
CA ILE A 66 0.15 4.27 2.18
C ILE A 66 -0.79 5.39 1.77
N GLU A 67 -2.11 5.15 1.80
CA GLU A 67 -3.12 6.13 1.41
C GLU A 67 -3.00 7.42 2.22
N ARG A 68 -2.89 7.30 3.55
CA ARG A 68 -2.70 8.44 4.44
C ARG A 68 -1.43 9.22 4.10
N ARG A 69 -0.27 8.54 4.04
CA ARG A 69 1.01 9.21 3.77
C ARG A 69 1.04 9.89 2.41
N THR A 70 0.49 9.24 1.39
CA THR A 70 0.40 9.81 0.03
C THR A 70 -0.53 11.02 0.01
N THR A 71 -1.69 10.96 0.66
CA THR A 71 -2.61 12.09 0.76
C THR A 71 -1.97 13.26 1.51
N GLU A 72 -1.29 13.00 2.63
CA GLU A 72 -0.54 14.01 3.39
C GLU A 72 0.58 14.65 2.57
N ALA A 73 1.30 13.86 1.77
CA ALA A 73 2.38 14.35 0.91
C ALA A 73 1.85 15.23 -0.23
N ILE A 74 0.74 14.82 -0.88
CA ILE A 74 0.11 15.61 -1.94
C ILE A 74 -0.42 16.94 -1.40
N ALA A 75 -1.04 16.93 -0.22
CA ALA A 75 -1.62 18.13 0.39
C ALA A 75 -0.61 19.21 0.76
N GLN A 76 0.69 18.88 0.83
CA GLN A 76 1.77 19.83 1.10
C GLN A 76 2.21 20.59 -0.17
N GLU A 77 1.79 20.14 -1.35
CA GLU A 77 2.24 20.66 -2.64
C GLU A 77 1.15 21.47 -3.34
N ALA A 78 1.54 22.65 -3.85
CA ALA A 78 0.61 23.60 -4.47
C ALA A 78 0.35 23.32 -5.97
N GLN A 79 1.23 22.61 -6.67
CA GLN A 79 1.23 22.48 -8.13
C GLN A 79 1.24 21.02 -8.60
N GLY A 80 0.70 20.75 -9.79
CA GLY A 80 0.52 19.42 -10.36
C GLY A 80 1.77 18.54 -10.38
N ILE A 81 2.89 19.00 -10.97
CA ILE A 81 4.14 18.21 -11.05
C ILE A 81 4.69 17.85 -9.67
N ALA A 82 4.65 18.79 -8.73
CA ALA A 82 5.13 18.58 -7.36
C ALA A 82 4.27 17.55 -6.64
N ARG A 83 2.94 17.59 -6.82
CA ARG A 83 2.00 16.61 -6.26
C ARG A 83 2.27 15.19 -6.77
N VAL A 84 2.47 15.00 -8.09
CA VAL A 84 2.77 13.67 -8.65
C VAL A 84 4.10 13.13 -8.11
N LYS A 85 5.13 13.98 -8.05
CA LYS A 85 6.43 13.62 -7.47
C LYS A 85 6.31 13.24 -6.00
N ALA A 86 5.64 14.07 -5.18
CA ALA A 86 5.44 13.83 -3.76
C ALA A 86 4.65 12.53 -3.49
N ALA A 87 3.63 12.25 -4.31
CA ALA A 87 2.87 11.00 -4.23
C ALA A 87 3.78 9.77 -4.47
N LEU A 88 4.55 9.76 -5.56
CA LEU A 88 5.45 8.66 -5.88
C LEU A 88 6.58 8.51 -4.85
N GLU A 89 7.16 9.62 -4.38
CA GLU A 89 8.16 9.61 -3.31
C GLU A 89 7.60 9.02 -2.02
N SER A 90 6.38 9.42 -1.61
CA SER A 90 5.69 8.87 -0.44
C SER A 90 5.49 7.36 -0.57
N VAL A 91 5.01 6.89 -1.73
CA VAL A 91 4.82 5.46 -2.01
C VAL A 91 6.14 4.72 -1.89
N LEU A 92 7.17 5.13 -2.63
CA LEU A 92 8.48 4.47 -2.63
C LEU A 92 9.12 4.47 -1.23
N ASN A 93 9.09 5.60 -0.52
CA ASN A 93 9.61 5.69 0.84
C ASN A 93 8.86 4.76 1.81
N THR A 94 7.54 4.66 1.67
CA THR A 94 6.72 3.77 2.51
C THR A 94 7.04 2.30 2.25
N PHE A 95 7.08 1.87 1.00
CA PHE A 95 7.46 0.50 0.64
C PHE A 95 8.92 0.16 1.04
N GLY A 96 9.84 1.11 0.91
CA GLY A 96 11.25 0.95 1.31
C GLY A 96 11.43 0.80 2.81
N LYS A 97 10.70 1.61 3.60
CA LYS A 97 10.76 1.59 5.07
C LYS A 97 10.08 0.36 5.68
N TYR A 98 8.96 -0.08 5.10
CA TYR A 98 8.12 -1.14 5.66
C TYR A 98 8.20 -2.43 4.84
N ARG A 99 9.39 -3.03 4.76
CA ARG A 99 9.65 -4.22 3.92
C ARG A 99 8.77 -5.44 4.26
N ARG A 100 8.49 -5.69 5.54
CA ARG A 100 7.66 -6.82 5.97
C ARG A 100 6.18 -6.63 5.54
N PRO A 101 5.52 -5.50 5.86
CA PRO A 101 4.19 -5.20 5.33
C PRO A 101 4.14 -5.21 3.80
N ALA A 102 5.15 -4.64 3.13
CA ALA A 102 5.26 -4.66 1.67
C ALA A 102 5.23 -6.09 1.10
N LYS A 103 5.99 -7.01 1.69
CA LYS A 103 6.02 -8.42 1.26
C LYS A 103 4.67 -9.12 1.46
N ILE A 104 3.96 -8.81 2.55
CA ILE A 104 2.61 -9.32 2.80
C ILE A 104 1.65 -8.84 1.72
N LEU A 105 1.61 -7.52 1.48
CA LEU A 105 0.69 -6.90 0.55
C LEU A 105 0.94 -7.32 -0.91
N LEU A 106 2.20 -7.33 -1.35
CA LEU A 106 2.55 -7.47 -2.77
C LEU A 106 2.82 -8.90 -3.22
N VAL A 107 3.25 -9.79 -2.32
CA VAL A 107 3.79 -11.11 -2.71
C VAL A 107 2.96 -12.23 -2.12
N GLN A 108 2.66 -12.19 -0.83
CA GLN A 108 2.07 -13.35 -0.17
C GLN A 108 0.59 -13.54 -0.44
N ALA A 109 -0.15 -12.49 -0.81
CA ALA A 109 -1.57 -12.61 -1.14
C ALA A 109 -1.84 -13.32 -2.48
N VAL A 110 -0.84 -13.35 -3.39
CA VAL A 110 -0.99 -13.86 -4.75
C VAL A 110 -1.18 -15.38 -4.74
N GLY A 111 -2.25 -15.86 -5.37
CA GLY A 111 -2.52 -17.30 -5.50
C GLY A 111 -3.10 -17.98 -4.26
N LEU A 112 -3.43 -17.24 -3.19
CA LEU A 112 -4.06 -17.79 -1.98
C LEU A 112 -5.58 -18.05 -2.11
N GLY A 113 -6.15 -17.80 -3.30
CA GLY A 113 -7.57 -18.04 -3.60
C GLY A 113 -8.40 -16.76 -3.73
N SER A 114 -9.69 -16.94 -4.02
CA SER A 114 -10.60 -15.87 -4.45
C SER A 114 -10.78 -14.73 -3.43
N ILE A 115 -10.67 -15.02 -2.13
CA ILE A 115 -10.82 -14.01 -1.08
C ILE A 115 -9.64 -13.03 -1.07
N PHE A 116 -8.41 -13.54 -1.20
CA PHE A 116 -7.20 -12.71 -1.25
C PHE A 116 -7.11 -11.95 -2.56
N GLU A 117 -7.51 -12.55 -3.69
CA GLU A 117 -7.63 -11.83 -4.95
C GLU A 117 -8.66 -10.71 -4.87
N LYS A 118 -9.84 -10.96 -4.28
CA LYS A 118 -10.84 -9.91 -4.06
C LYS A 118 -10.25 -8.77 -3.21
N LYS A 119 -9.50 -9.10 -2.15
CA LYS A 119 -8.88 -8.09 -1.30
C LYS A 119 -7.82 -7.27 -2.05
N ARG A 120 -7.01 -7.93 -2.88
CA ARG A 120 -6.01 -7.25 -3.72
C ARG A 120 -6.68 -6.30 -4.72
N LEU A 121 -7.76 -6.74 -5.37
CA LEU A 121 -8.55 -5.89 -6.26
C LEU A 121 -9.17 -4.70 -5.53
N GLU A 122 -9.72 -4.92 -4.33
CA GLU A 122 -10.26 -3.85 -3.48
C GLU A 122 -9.19 -2.80 -3.13
N VAL A 123 -7.99 -3.23 -2.73
CA VAL A 123 -6.88 -2.32 -2.41
C VAL A 123 -6.39 -1.57 -3.66
N ASN A 124 -6.28 -2.26 -4.81
CA ASN A 124 -5.93 -1.61 -6.07
C ASN A 124 -6.97 -0.58 -6.48
N GLN A 125 -8.26 -0.87 -6.28
CA GLN A 125 -9.35 0.07 -6.57
C GLN A 125 -9.23 1.32 -5.69
N ARG A 126 -8.98 1.17 -4.38
CA ARG A 126 -8.77 2.33 -3.47
C ARG A 126 -7.69 3.29 -3.97
N PHE A 127 -6.56 2.76 -4.44
CA PHE A 127 -5.48 3.59 -4.96
C PHE A 127 -5.79 4.19 -6.35
N ALA A 128 -6.50 3.46 -7.22
CA ALA A 128 -7.00 4.02 -8.48
C ALA A 128 -8.00 5.16 -8.23
N ASP A 129 -8.90 5.02 -7.25
CA ASP A 129 -9.86 6.07 -6.88
C ASP A 129 -9.16 7.31 -6.29
N LEU A 130 -8.08 7.12 -5.52
CA LEU A 130 -7.24 8.22 -5.05
C LEU A 130 -6.60 8.98 -6.22
N ILE A 131 -5.98 8.27 -7.16
CA ILE A 131 -5.40 8.87 -8.38
C ILE A 131 -6.48 9.61 -9.16
N LYS A 132 -7.63 8.97 -9.38
CA LYS A 132 -8.77 9.54 -10.10
C LYS A 132 -9.21 10.86 -9.47
N THR A 133 -9.33 10.90 -8.15
CA THR A 133 -9.74 12.10 -7.40
C THR A 133 -8.82 13.29 -7.70
N TYR A 134 -7.50 13.07 -7.69
CA TYR A 134 -6.53 14.14 -7.98
C TYR A 134 -6.46 14.51 -9.48
N LEU A 135 -6.71 13.56 -10.39
CA LEU A 135 -6.86 13.86 -11.82
C LEU A 135 -8.11 14.70 -12.08
N ASP A 136 -9.24 14.37 -11.46
CA ASP A 136 -10.49 15.13 -11.56
C ASP A 136 -10.30 16.56 -11.02
N GLU A 137 -9.58 16.71 -9.90
CA GLU A 137 -9.22 18.02 -9.35
C GLU A 137 -8.35 18.83 -10.33
N ALA A 138 -7.32 18.19 -10.91
CA ALA A 138 -6.42 18.84 -11.88
C ALA A 138 -7.18 19.33 -13.12
N ILE A 139 -8.15 18.56 -13.63
CA ILE A 139 -9.03 19.00 -14.72
C ILE A 139 -9.88 20.20 -14.29
N MET A 140 -10.46 20.15 -13.09
CA MET A 140 -11.34 21.18 -12.57
C MET A 140 -10.64 22.54 -12.38
N VAL A 141 -9.37 22.53 -11.95
CA VAL A 141 -8.57 23.75 -11.80
C VAL A 141 -7.85 24.18 -13.08
N GLY A 142 -7.87 23.34 -14.13
CA GLY A 142 -7.29 23.64 -15.44
C GLY A 142 -5.81 23.31 -15.59
N ASP A 143 -5.23 22.52 -14.68
CA ASP A 143 -3.83 22.07 -14.74
C ASP A 143 -3.60 21.06 -15.88
N ILE A 144 -4.62 20.28 -16.23
CA ILE A 144 -4.60 19.32 -17.34
C ILE A 144 -5.89 19.41 -18.17
N PRO A 145 -5.84 19.08 -19.48
CA PRO A 145 -7.06 18.97 -20.28
C PRO A 145 -7.95 17.79 -19.82
N PRO A 146 -9.24 17.78 -20.21
CA PRO A 146 -10.12 16.65 -19.92
C PRO A 146 -9.59 15.34 -20.50
N VAL A 147 -9.48 14.33 -19.65
CA VAL A 147 -9.14 12.94 -20.00
C VAL A 147 -10.13 11.97 -19.35
N ASP A 148 -10.13 10.71 -19.80
CA ASP A 148 -10.89 9.65 -19.13
C ASP A 148 -10.18 9.27 -17.81
N THR A 149 -10.53 9.96 -16.72
CA THR A 149 -9.87 9.78 -15.42
C THR A 149 -10.11 8.40 -14.82
N GLU A 150 -11.19 7.71 -15.22
CA GLU A 150 -11.43 6.32 -14.82
C GLU A 150 -10.40 5.39 -15.47
N VAL A 151 -10.22 5.44 -16.78
CA VAL A 151 -9.24 4.58 -17.47
C VAL A 151 -7.80 4.95 -17.11
N VAL A 152 -7.49 6.24 -17.08
CA VAL A 152 -6.14 6.74 -16.82
C VAL A 152 -5.68 6.40 -15.41
N SER A 153 -6.56 6.49 -14.40
CA SER A 153 -6.18 6.16 -13.01
C SER A 153 -5.81 4.69 -12.85
N HIS A 154 -6.51 3.78 -13.52
CA HIS A 154 -6.17 2.34 -13.54
C HIS A 154 -4.86 2.09 -14.27
N ALA A 155 -4.58 2.80 -15.36
CA ALA A 155 -3.32 2.69 -16.08
C ALA A 155 -2.13 3.17 -15.23
N TRP A 156 -2.27 4.32 -14.57
CA TRP A 156 -1.27 4.84 -13.63
C TRP A 156 -1.06 3.87 -12.47
N MET A 157 -2.15 3.39 -11.86
CA MET A 157 -2.07 2.40 -10.78
C MET A 157 -1.34 1.13 -11.23
N GLY A 158 -1.64 0.60 -12.41
CA GLY A 158 -0.96 -0.57 -12.97
C GLY A 158 0.55 -0.35 -13.18
N ALA A 159 0.93 0.79 -13.75
CA ALA A 159 2.32 1.15 -13.99
C ALA A 159 3.11 1.30 -12.67
N ILE A 160 2.54 2.00 -11.69
CA ILE A 160 3.13 2.19 -10.35
C ILE A 160 3.22 0.86 -9.60
N TYR A 161 2.14 0.07 -9.59
CA TYR A 161 2.09 -1.23 -8.93
C TYR A 161 3.19 -2.16 -9.45
N ASN A 162 3.32 -2.27 -10.78
CA ASN A 162 4.29 -3.19 -11.38
C ASN A 162 5.74 -2.77 -11.07
N ILE A 163 6.07 -1.48 -11.17
CA ILE A 163 7.44 -1.02 -10.89
C ILE A 163 7.78 -1.14 -9.39
N VAL A 164 6.82 -0.90 -8.49
CA VAL A 164 7.01 -1.07 -7.04
C VAL A 164 7.24 -2.54 -6.71
N ILE A 165 6.48 -3.47 -7.29
CA ILE A 165 6.71 -4.92 -7.11
C ILE A 165 8.11 -5.31 -7.56
N GLN A 166 8.50 -4.90 -8.76
CA GLN A 166 9.81 -5.22 -9.30
C GLN A 166 10.93 -4.71 -8.38
N TRP A 167 10.82 -3.47 -7.91
CA TRP A 167 11.78 -2.88 -6.99
C TRP A 167 11.83 -3.58 -5.63
N VAL A 168 10.67 -3.87 -5.03
CA VAL A 168 10.60 -4.56 -3.73
C VAL A 168 11.21 -5.96 -3.82
N TYR A 169 11.01 -6.65 -4.96
CA TYR A 169 11.49 -8.01 -5.16
C TYR A 169 12.98 -8.09 -5.54
N THR A 170 13.44 -7.21 -6.43
CA THR A 170 14.79 -7.29 -7.01
C THR A 170 15.78 -6.28 -6.43
N GLY A 171 15.29 -5.24 -5.76
CA GLY A 171 16.07 -4.06 -5.37
C GLY A 171 16.28 -3.05 -6.50
N GLU A 172 15.79 -3.33 -7.72
CA GLU A 172 15.98 -2.51 -8.91
C GLU A 172 14.67 -2.31 -9.71
N PRO A 173 14.53 -1.23 -10.49
CA PRO A 173 15.39 -0.04 -10.45
C PRO A 173 15.32 0.69 -9.09
N LYS A 174 16.40 1.39 -8.70
CA LYS A 174 16.41 2.20 -7.46
C LYS A 174 15.33 3.30 -7.45
N PRO A 175 14.84 3.74 -6.27
CA PRO A 175 13.77 4.74 -6.15
C PRO A 175 14.02 6.03 -6.93
N ASP A 176 15.22 6.61 -6.86
CA ASP A 176 15.54 7.87 -7.56
C ASP A 176 15.36 7.71 -9.08
N ARG A 177 15.82 6.58 -9.63
CA ARG A 177 15.66 6.25 -11.05
C ARG A 177 14.19 5.99 -11.43
N ILE A 178 13.40 5.40 -10.51
CA ILE A 178 11.95 5.25 -10.72
C ILE A 178 11.31 6.63 -10.82
N LEU A 179 11.61 7.55 -9.90
CA LEU A 179 11.06 8.89 -9.89
C LEU A 179 11.41 9.67 -11.16
N GLU A 180 12.70 9.68 -11.52
CA GLU A 180 13.22 10.36 -12.71
C GLU A 180 12.51 9.88 -14.00
N ALA A 181 12.17 8.60 -14.10
CA ALA A 181 11.52 8.03 -15.27
C ALA A 181 9.98 8.13 -15.24
N MET A 182 9.37 7.86 -14.09
CA MET A 182 7.91 7.73 -13.96
C MET A 182 7.22 9.08 -13.93
N VAL A 183 7.75 10.09 -13.22
CA VAL A 183 7.11 11.41 -13.12
C VAL A 183 6.84 12.03 -14.51
N PRO A 184 7.83 12.19 -15.40
CA PRO A 184 7.58 12.77 -16.72
C PRO A 184 6.69 11.87 -17.59
N LEU A 185 6.77 10.55 -17.45
CA LEU A 185 5.92 9.61 -18.19
C LEU A 185 4.45 9.79 -17.82
N LEU A 186 4.13 9.85 -16.53
CA LEU A 186 2.76 10.02 -16.04
C LEU A 186 2.21 11.39 -16.46
N LEU A 187 2.95 12.47 -16.24
CA LEU A 187 2.51 13.82 -16.63
C LEU A 187 2.27 13.97 -18.13
N LYS A 188 3.14 13.40 -18.96
CA LYS A 188 2.96 13.40 -20.42
C LYS A 188 1.72 12.62 -20.85
N SER A 189 1.34 11.56 -20.12
CA SER A 189 0.16 10.77 -20.46
C SER A 189 -1.18 11.50 -20.28
N VAL A 190 -1.15 12.65 -19.59
CA VAL A 190 -2.32 13.51 -19.35
C VAL A 190 -2.14 14.92 -19.92
N ASP A 191 -1.21 15.08 -20.86
CA ASP A 191 -0.92 16.35 -21.53
C ASP A 191 -0.69 17.55 -20.58
N TYR A 192 -0.08 17.30 -19.40
CA TYR A 192 0.33 18.37 -18.48
C TYR A 192 1.41 19.24 -19.14
N VAL A 193 1.25 20.56 -19.07
CA VAL A 193 2.19 21.55 -19.58
C VAL A 193 2.75 22.33 -18.38
N GLU A 194 4.08 22.39 -18.25
CA GLU A 194 4.80 23.13 -17.19
C GLU A 194 4.52 24.64 -17.19
#